data_AF-A0A0R2CMH6-F1
#
_entry.id   AF-A0A0R2CMH6-F1
#
_cell.length_a   1.000
_cell.length_b   1.000
_cell.length_c   1.000
_cell.angle_alpha   90.00
_cell.angle_beta   90.00
_cell.angle_gamma   90.00
#
_symmetry.space_group_name_H-M   'P 1'
#
loop_
_entity.id
_entity.type
_entity.pdbx_description
1 polymer ?
#
loop_
_entity_poly.entity_id
_entity_poly.type
_entity_poly.pdbx_seq_one_letter_code
_entity_poly.pdbx_strand_id
1 'polypeptide(L)'
;MSKSAIFKQAWALAAMGAVRFGGKKSEYFVESLKIVYAKDKIYVLLVQTSRNRPAWCAKITGLSKRYGLQREFLGDYGLGHWDLTDGIYNYGRGKGDSHYIIVKDGNAQVTYDDDVKLVFA
;
A
#
# COMPACT_ATOMS: atom_id res chain seq x y z
N MET A 1 -12.26 1.41 13.88
CA MET A 1 -12.14 2.53 14.83
C MET A 1 -13.51 3.00 15.28
N SER A 2 -13.66 3.41 16.55
CA SER A 2 -14.89 4.06 17.02
C SER A 2 -14.97 5.51 16.53
N LYS A 3 -16.18 6.09 16.46
CA LYS A 3 -16.35 7.51 16.11
C LYS A 3 -15.49 8.41 17.00
N SER A 4 -15.52 8.19 18.32
CA SER A 4 -14.70 8.96 19.27
C SER A 4 -13.19 8.88 18.97
N ALA A 5 -12.67 7.72 18.58
CA ALA A 5 -11.25 7.56 18.22
C ALA A 5 -10.88 8.35 16.96
N ILE A 6 -11.75 8.36 15.93
CA ILE A 6 -11.55 9.12 14.70
C ILE A 6 -11.45 10.62 14.99
N PHE A 7 -12.38 11.16 15.78
CA PHE A 7 -12.37 12.58 16.16
C PHE A 7 -11.13 12.95 16.97
N LYS A 8 -10.68 12.09 17.89
CA LYS A 8 -9.45 12.32 18.68
C LYS A 8 -8.21 12.36 17.80
N GLN A 9 -8.08 11.42 16.86
CA GLN A 9 -6.96 11.42 15.90
C GLN A 9 -6.99 12.64 14.98
N ALA A 10 -8.16 13.04 14.49
CA ALA A 10 -8.29 14.22 13.64
C ALA A 10 -7.88 15.50 14.38
N TRP A 11 -8.25 15.63 15.66
CA TRP A 11 -7.80 16.76 16.49
C TRP A 11 -6.30 16.76 16.76
N ALA A 12 -5.68 15.58 16.91
CA ALA A 12 -4.23 15.48 17.07
C ALA A 12 -3.49 15.92 15.79
N LEU A 13 -3.94 15.46 14.62
CA LEU A 13 -3.44 15.90 13.31
C LEU A 13 -3.60 17.41 13.11
N ALA A 14 -4.76 17.95 13.45
CA ALA A 14 -5.03 19.38 13.35
C ALA A 14 -4.12 20.21 14.28
N ALA A 15 -3.82 19.69 15.48
CA ALA A 15 -2.87 20.32 16.39
C ALA A 15 -1.45 20.33 15.82
N MET A 16 -1.00 19.24 15.19
CA MET A 16 0.29 19.18 14.52
C MET A 16 0.37 20.18 13.35
N GLY A 17 -0.70 20.28 12.55
CA GLY A 17 -0.81 21.26 11.46
C GLY A 17 -0.66 22.69 11.96
N ALA A 18 -1.41 23.07 13.00
CA ALA A 18 -1.34 24.41 13.59
C ALA A 18 0.05 24.73 14.18
N VAL A 19 0.72 23.77 14.83
CA VAL A 19 2.09 23.95 15.33
C VAL A 19 3.08 24.15 14.19
N ARG A 20 2.93 23.40 13.09
CA ARG A 20 3.89 23.40 11.99
C ARG A 20 3.72 24.56 11.02
N PHE A 21 2.48 25.00 10.80
CA PHE A 21 2.14 25.96 9.74
C PHE A 21 1.52 27.26 10.29
N GLY A 22 1.34 27.39 11.61
CA GLY A 22 0.64 28.50 12.23
C GLY A 22 -0.87 28.34 12.17
N GLY A 23 -1.63 29.33 12.66
CA GLY A 23 -3.09 29.30 12.67
C GLY A 23 -3.71 28.51 13.84
N LYS A 24 -5.02 28.28 13.76
CA LYS A 24 -5.82 27.62 14.80
C LYS A 24 -6.12 26.18 14.42
N LYS A 25 -6.14 25.29 15.42
CA LYS A 25 -6.49 23.87 15.24
C LYS A 25 -7.83 23.66 14.50
N SER A 26 -8.82 24.51 14.76
CA SER A 26 -10.14 24.45 14.10
C SER A 26 -10.07 24.62 12.58
N GLU A 27 -9.09 25.36 12.08
CA GLU A 27 -8.91 25.61 10.64
C GLU A 27 -8.41 24.35 9.91
N TYR A 28 -7.64 23.51 10.61
CA TYR A 28 -7.10 22.26 10.08
C TYR A 28 -8.00 21.05 10.32
N PHE A 29 -9.04 21.19 11.14
CA PHE A 29 -9.82 20.04 11.62
C PHE A 29 -10.53 19.30 10.49
N VAL A 30 -11.13 20.02 9.53
CA VAL A 30 -11.86 19.40 8.41
C VAL A 30 -10.94 18.57 7.52
N GLU A 31 -9.77 19.10 7.16
CA GLU A 31 -8.79 18.36 6.34
C GLU A 31 -8.19 17.19 7.12
N SER A 32 -7.89 17.38 8.40
CA SER A 32 -7.43 16.30 9.28
C SER A 32 -8.48 15.19 9.40
N LEU A 33 -9.76 15.56 9.48
CA LEU A 33 -10.86 14.61 9.50
C LEU A 33 -10.92 13.81 8.19
N LYS A 34 -10.76 14.45 7.02
CA LYS A 34 -10.65 13.74 5.73
C LYS A 34 -9.48 12.76 5.70
N ILE A 35 -8.33 13.12 6.26
CA ILE A 35 -7.16 12.24 6.35
C ILE A 35 -7.45 11.04 7.24
N VAL A 36 -8.08 11.23 8.42
CA VAL A 36 -8.40 10.11 9.32
C VAL A 36 -9.55 9.23 8.77
N TYR A 37 -10.48 9.83 8.02
CA TYR A 37 -11.56 9.10 7.33
C TYR A 37 -11.13 8.48 6.01
N ALA A 38 -9.95 8.83 5.48
CA ALA A 38 -9.37 8.15 4.35
C ALA A 38 -9.12 6.71 4.78
N LYS A 39 -10.09 5.84 4.48
CA LYS A 39 -9.84 4.41 4.49
C LYS A 39 -8.83 4.16 3.39
N ASP A 40 -7.84 3.33 3.65
CA ASP A 40 -7.01 2.79 2.59
C ASP A 40 -7.95 2.21 1.53
N LYS A 41 -7.98 2.85 0.36
CA LYS A 41 -8.74 2.32 -0.75
C LYS A 41 -8.03 1.04 -1.16
N ILE A 42 -8.79 -0.04 -1.17
CA ILE A 42 -8.27 -1.36 -1.48
C ILE A 42 -8.33 -1.56 -2.98
N TYR A 43 -7.22 -1.98 -3.56
CA TYR A 43 -7.20 -2.61 -4.86
C TYR A 43 -7.23 -4.13 -4.69
N VAL A 44 -8.20 -4.79 -5.33
CA VAL A 44 -8.33 -6.25 -5.28
C VAL A 44 -7.51 -6.86 -6.41
N LEU A 45 -6.42 -7.54 -6.06
CA LEU A 45 -5.62 -8.30 -7.02
C LEU A 45 -6.17 -9.73 -7.12
N LEU A 46 -6.60 -10.11 -8.32
CA LEU A 46 -6.99 -11.48 -8.68
C LEU A 46 -5.98 -12.08 -9.65
N VAL A 47 -5.36 -13.19 -9.27
CA VAL A 47 -4.41 -13.94 -10.09
C VAL A 47 -4.90 -15.37 -10.24
N GLN A 48 -5.00 -15.84 -11.48
CA GLN A 48 -5.39 -17.22 -11.73
C GLN A 48 -4.39 -18.19 -11.07
N THR A 49 -4.90 -19.07 -10.22
CA THR A 49 -4.10 -20.05 -9.47
C THR A 49 -4.49 -21.48 -9.87
N SER A 50 -3.56 -22.42 -9.71
CA SER A 50 -3.86 -23.86 -9.77
C SER A 50 -2.93 -24.64 -8.85
N ARG A 51 -3.30 -25.88 -8.52
CA ARG A 51 -2.48 -26.76 -7.65
C ARG A 51 -1.01 -26.86 -8.08
N ASN A 52 -0.76 -26.90 -9.40
CA ASN A 52 0.59 -27.06 -9.95
C ASN A 52 1.29 -25.72 -10.24
N ARG A 53 0.57 -24.60 -10.15
CA ARG A 53 1.08 -23.26 -10.41
C ARG A 53 0.39 -22.28 -9.46
N PRO A 54 0.74 -22.30 -8.16
CA PRO A 54 0.14 -21.42 -7.17
C PRO A 54 0.53 -19.98 -7.47
N ALA A 55 -0.43 -19.07 -7.27
CA ALA A 55 -0.20 -17.65 -7.31
C ALA A 55 0.44 -17.15 -6.01
N TRP A 56 1.28 -16.12 -6.11
CA TRP A 56 1.93 -15.46 -4.99
C TRP A 56 1.92 -13.95 -5.19
N CYS A 57 1.97 -13.21 -4.09
CA CYS A 57 2.08 -11.76 -4.08
C CYS A 57 2.99 -11.31 -2.92
N ALA A 58 3.82 -10.30 -3.15
CA ALA A 58 4.71 -9.73 -2.16
C ALA A 58 4.74 -8.21 -2.26
N LYS A 59 4.79 -7.52 -1.12
CA LYS A 59 5.06 -6.09 -1.06
C LYS A 59 6.56 -5.85 -1.22
N ILE A 60 6.93 -4.88 -2.06
CA ILE A 60 8.30 -4.41 -2.17
C ILE A 60 8.54 -3.34 -1.12
N THR A 61 9.52 -3.57 -0.24
CA THR A 61 9.83 -2.66 0.88
C THR A 61 11.20 -1.99 0.76
N GLY A 62 11.98 -2.32 -0.27
CA GLY A 62 13.26 -1.69 -0.54
C GLY A 62 14.13 -2.49 -1.52
N LEU A 63 15.42 -2.16 -1.54
CA LEU A 63 16.44 -2.89 -2.28
C LEU A 63 17.04 -4.02 -1.44
N SER A 64 17.45 -5.09 -2.11
CA SER A 64 18.18 -6.21 -1.50
C SER A 64 19.48 -6.47 -2.24
N LYS A 65 20.62 -6.49 -1.54
CA LYS A 65 21.93 -6.78 -2.15
C LYS A 65 21.99 -8.14 -2.84
N ARG A 66 21.21 -9.12 -2.36
CA ARG A 66 21.20 -10.50 -2.89
C ARG A 66 20.21 -10.70 -4.03
N TYR A 67 19.07 -10.02 -3.98
CA TYR A 67 17.92 -10.32 -4.83
C TYR A 67 17.43 -9.12 -5.67
N GLY A 68 18.14 -8.00 -5.64
CA GLY A 68 17.73 -6.73 -6.25
C GLY A 68 16.67 -6.01 -5.43
N LEU A 69 15.54 -6.67 -5.15
CA LEU A 69 14.40 -6.12 -4.41
C LEU A 69 14.13 -6.91 -3.12
N GLN A 70 13.87 -6.18 -2.04
CA GLN A 70 13.40 -6.71 -0.76
C GLN A 70 11.89 -6.97 -0.85
N ARG A 71 11.47 -8.20 -0.52
CA ARG A 71 10.09 -8.68 -0.64
C ARG A 71 9.54 -9.13 0.70
N GLU A 72 8.36 -8.66 1.04
CA GLU A 72 7.54 -9.16 2.14
C GLU A 72 6.32 -9.87 1.54
N PHE A 73 6.34 -11.19 1.55
CA PHE A 73 5.25 -11.97 0.97
C PHE A 73 3.96 -11.81 1.77
N LEU A 74 2.88 -11.51 1.07
CA LEU A 74 1.54 -11.46 1.62
C LEU A 74 1.04 -12.90 1.80
N GLY A 75 0.27 -13.16 2.85
CA GLY A 75 -0.17 -14.49 3.28
C GLY A 75 -0.97 -15.29 2.23
N ASP A 76 -1.48 -16.45 2.68
CA ASP A 76 -2.25 -17.46 1.93
C ASP A 76 -1.89 -17.61 0.45
N TYR A 77 -0.66 -18.10 0.26
CA TYR A 77 -0.17 -18.59 -1.02
C TYR A 77 -1.19 -19.52 -1.68
N GLY A 78 -1.40 -19.29 -2.97
CA GLY A 78 -2.24 -20.18 -3.78
C GLY A 78 -3.72 -19.85 -3.83
N LEU A 79 -4.22 -18.84 -3.10
CA LEU A 79 -5.61 -18.36 -3.26
C LEU A 79 -5.79 -17.44 -4.47
N GLY A 80 -4.73 -16.74 -4.89
CA GLY A 80 -4.81 -15.84 -6.03
C GLY A 80 -5.66 -14.59 -5.77
N HIS A 81 -5.85 -14.21 -4.51
CA HIS A 81 -6.68 -13.08 -4.10
C HIS A 81 -5.99 -12.30 -2.99
N TRP A 82 -5.77 -10.99 -3.21
CA TRP A 82 -5.18 -10.10 -2.21
C TRP A 82 -5.85 -8.72 -2.22
N ASP A 83 -6.16 -8.23 -1.03
CA ASP A 83 -6.58 -6.86 -0.77
C ASP A 83 -5.33 -5.99 -0.57
N LEU A 84 -5.00 -5.17 -1.57
CA LEU A 84 -3.80 -4.34 -1.58
C LEU A 84 -4.14 -2.89 -1.21
N THR A 85 -3.35 -2.32 -0.30
CA THR A 85 -3.36 -0.88 -0.02
C THR A 85 -2.23 -0.19 -0.78
N ASP A 86 -2.03 1.10 -0.55
CA ASP A 86 -0.99 1.86 -1.23
C ASP A 86 0.41 1.21 -1.04
N GLY A 87 1.11 1.02 -2.15
CA GLY A 87 2.41 0.37 -2.18
C GLY A 87 2.81 -0.18 -3.54
N ILE A 88 4.01 -0.76 -3.60
CA ILE A 88 4.53 -1.45 -4.77
C ILE A 88 4.50 -2.94 -4.49
N TYR A 89 3.96 -3.72 -5.42
CA TYR A 89 3.79 -5.15 -5.27
C TYR A 89 4.40 -5.91 -6.45
N ASN A 90 4.95 -7.07 -6.12
CA ASN A 90 5.40 -8.06 -7.09
C ASN A 90 4.54 -9.31 -6.93
N TYR A 91 3.99 -9.80 -8.03
CA TYR A 91 3.13 -10.98 -8.03
C TYR A 91 3.45 -11.87 -9.23
N GLY A 92 2.99 -13.12 -9.17
CA GLY A 92 3.18 -14.06 -10.26
C GLY A 92 2.59 -15.42 -9.98
N ARG A 93 2.78 -16.33 -10.95
CA ARG A 93 2.26 -17.69 -10.90
C ARG A 93 3.33 -18.74 -11.25
N GLY A 94 3.77 -19.48 -10.22
CA GLY A 94 4.86 -20.45 -10.36
C GLY A 94 6.20 -19.79 -10.67
N LYS A 95 7.15 -20.57 -11.22
CA LYS A 95 8.52 -20.11 -11.48
C LYS A 95 8.60 -19.27 -12.77
N GLY A 96 9.26 -18.12 -12.70
CA GLY A 96 9.58 -17.27 -13.86
C GLY A 96 8.48 -16.33 -14.31
N ASP A 97 7.29 -16.42 -13.72
CA ASP A 97 6.20 -15.48 -13.94
C ASP A 97 6.28 -14.37 -12.90
N SER A 98 6.55 -13.14 -13.32
CA SER A 98 6.79 -12.01 -12.42
C SER A 98 6.28 -10.71 -13.02
N HIS A 99 5.41 -10.05 -12.28
CA HIS A 99 4.78 -8.80 -12.66
C HIS A 99 4.85 -7.81 -11.51
N TYR A 100 4.80 -6.52 -11.84
CA TYR A 100 4.86 -5.44 -10.86
C TYR A 100 3.69 -4.49 -11.04
N ILE A 101 3.12 -4.06 -9.91
CA ILE A 101 2.08 -3.03 -9.88
C ILE A 101 2.39 -2.01 -8.79
N ILE A 102 2.04 -0.76 -9.06
CA ILE A 102 1.96 0.32 -8.08
C ILE A 102 0.49 0.50 -7.75
N VAL A 103 0.12 0.29 -6.50
CA VAL A 103 -1.22 0.57 -5.97
C VAL A 103 -1.21 1.94 -5.32
N LYS A 104 -2.14 2.80 -5.73
CA LYS A 104 -2.34 4.12 -5.17
C LYS A 104 -3.81 4.51 -5.22
N ASP A 105 -4.37 4.89 -4.08
CA ASP A 105 -5.76 5.32 -3.95
C ASP A 105 -6.74 4.30 -4.56
N GLY A 106 -6.50 3.00 -4.30
CA GLY A 106 -7.31 1.88 -4.78
C GLY A 106 -7.20 1.56 -6.27
N ASN A 107 -6.31 2.25 -7.00
CA ASN A 107 -6.02 1.98 -8.40
C ASN A 107 -4.66 1.30 -8.53
N ALA A 108 -4.49 0.47 -9.55
CA ALA A 108 -3.22 -0.18 -9.86
C ALA A 108 -2.70 0.24 -11.24
N GLN A 109 -1.41 0.52 -11.31
CA GLN A 109 -0.68 0.74 -12.55
C GLN A 109 0.39 -0.34 -12.70
N VAL A 110 0.43 -0.99 -13.87
CA VAL A 110 1.50 -1.94 -14.21
C VAL A 110 2.83 -1.19 -14.34
N THR A 111 3.89 -1.79 -13.82
CA THR A 111 5.25 -1.26 -13.89
C THR A 111 6.26 -2.39 -14.14
N TYR A 112 7.54 -2.04 -14.24
CA TYR A 112 8.62 -2.97 -14.55
C TYR A 112 9.70 -2.97 -13.46
N ASP A 113 10.50 -4.02 -13.42
CA ASP A 113 11.53 -4.25 -12.38
C ASP A 113 12.51 -3.08 -12.24
N ASP A 114 12.95 -2.50 -13.36
CA ASP A 114 13.91 -1.39 -13.36
C ASP A 114 13.27 -0.08 -12.86
N ASP A 115 12.01 0.18 -13.23
CA ASP A 115 11.26 1.33 -12.71
C ASP A 115 11.08 1.22 -11.19
N VAL A 116 10.79 0.01 -10.69
CA VAL A 116 10.66 -0.24 -9.24
C VAL A 116 11.98 0.01 -8.53
N LYS A 117 13.12 -0.42 -9.10
CA LYS A 117 14.44 -0.14 -8.48
C LYS A 117 14.73 1.35 -8.41
N LEU A 118 14.36 2.12 -9.43
CA LEU A 118 14.56 3.59 -9.45
C LEU A 118 13.79 4.30 -8.33
N VAL A 119 12.67 3.75 -7.85
CA VAL A 119 11.92 4.31 -6.72
C VAL A 119 12.70 4.22 -5.40
N PHE A 120 13.61 3.26 -5.28
CA PHE A 120 14.37 3.00 -4.04
C PHE A 120 15.87 3.32 -4.15
N ALA A 121 16.32 3.84 -5.30
CA ALA A 121 17.70 4.28 -5.55
C ALA A 121 17.93 5.69 -5.01
#